data_AF-A0A2S9GF06-F1
#
_entry.id   AF-A0A2S9GF06-F1
#
_cell.length_a   1.000
_cell.length_b   1.000
_cell.length_c   1.000
_cell.angle_alpha   90.00
_cell.angle_beta   90.00
_cell.angle_gamma   90.00
#
_symmetry.space_group_name_H-M   'P 1'
#
loop_
_entity.id
_entity.type
_entity.pdbx_description
1 polymer ?
#
loop_
_entity_poly.entity_id
_entity_poly.type
_entity_poly.pdbx_seq_one_letter_code
_entity_poly.pdbx_strand_id
1 'polypeptide(L)'
;IYGFYNVVIDFSRQTFNGVPTPMSSVSYPTEFTTQCDVNGCVERMDKRDDQARNPAAPLEFEYRWNSGRWETTGQQPYLCKRTDT
;
A
#
# COMPACT_ATOMS: atom_id res chain seq x y z
N ILE A 1 13.05 -3.60 3.52
CA ILE A 1 12.63 -2.87 4.74
C ILE A 1 12.21 -3.88 5.80
N TYR A 2 12.53 -3.66 7.09
CA TYR A 2 12.26 -4.68 8.12
C TYR A 2 11.82 -4.02 9.43
N GLY A 3 10.74 -4.52 10.04
CA GLY A 3 10.16 -4.02 11.30
C GLY A 3 8.89 -3.18 11.10
N PHE A 4 8.51 -2.43 12.14
CA PHE A 4 7.33 -1.57 12.12
C PHE A 4 7.64 -0.19 11.52
N TYR A 5 6.78 0.25 10.60
CA TYR A 5 6.82 1.58 9.98
C TYR A 5 5.42 2.19 9.98
N ASN A 6 5.35 3.53 9.93
CA ASN A 6 4.09 4.21 9.65
C ASN A 6 3.95 4.39 8.13
N VAL A 7 2.95 3.75 7.55
CA VAL A 7 2.56 3.95 6.15
C VAL A 7 1.58 5.11 6.08
N VAL A 8 2.02 6.20 5.46
CA VAL A 8 1.22 7.40 5.25
C VAL A 8 0.76 7.45 3.81
N ILE A 9 -0.56 7.54 3.61
CA ILE A 9 -1.16 7.79 2.30
C ILE A 9 -1.67 9.22 2.29
N ASP A 10 -0.98 10.08 1.52
CA ASP A 10 -1.30 11.50 1.45
C ASP A 10 -2.44 11.77 0.46
N PHE A 11 -3.67 11.48 0.89
CA PHE A 11 -4.86 11.76 0.09
C PHE A 11 -5.12 13.26 -0.11
N SER A 12 -4.46 14.16 0.64
CA SER A 12 -4.55 15.60 0.37
C SER A 12 -3.98 15.99 -1.00
N ARG A 13 -3.15 15.12 -1.59
CA ARG A 13 -2.55 15.27 -2.92
C ARG A 13 -3.12 14.29 -3.95
N GLN A 14 -4.25 13.65 -3.65
CA GLN A 14 -4.88 12.70 -4.56
C GLN A 14 -5.27 13.37 -5.89
N THR A 15 -5.11 12.61 -6.97
CA THR A 15 -5.59 13.00 -8.29
C THR A 15 -6.38 11.85 -8.93
N PHE A 16 -7.32 12.19 -9.80
CA PHE A 16 -7.96 11.27 -10.74
C PHE A 16 -7.63 11.72 -12.16
N ASN A 17 -6.85 10.91 -12.89
CA ASN A 17 -6.35 11.24 -14.23
C ASN A 17 -5.68 12.65 -14.28
N GLY A 18 -4.90 12.98 -13.24
CA GLY A 18 -4.22 14.26 -13.11
C GLY A 18 -5.07 15.41 -12.56
N VAL A 19 -6.39 15.25 -12.43
CA VAL A 19 -7.27 16.26 -11.82
C VAL A 19 -7.24 16.10 -10.30
N PRO A 20 -6.87 17.14 -9.52
CA PRO A 20 -6.86 17.05 -8.06
C PRO A 20 -8.23 16.70 -7.47
N THR A 21 -8.25 15.84 -6.46
CA THR A 21 -9.46 15.42 -5.74
C THR A 21 -9.10 15.12 -4.27
N PRO A 22 -8.73 16.16 -3.50
CA PRO A 22 -8.13 15.99 -2.19
C PRO A 22 -9.11 15.40 -1.17
N MET A 23 -8.61 14.51 -0.30
CA MET A 23 -9.33 13.98 0.86
C MET A 23 -8.43 13.97 2.10
N SER A 24 -8.98 13.61 3.26
CA SER A 24 -8.20 13.43 4.48
C SER A 24 -7.17 12.30 4.33
N SER A 25 -5.89 12.62 4.59
CA SER A 25 -4.80 11.65 4.60
C SER A 25 -4.93 10.66 5.75
N VAL A 26 -4.34 9.48 5.58
CA VAL A 26 -4.39 8.39 6.57
C VAL A 26 -2.99 7.89 6.90
N SER A 27 -2.82 7.33 8.10
CA SER A 27 -1.56 6.73 8.55
C SER A 27 -1.86 5.43 9.28
N TYR A 28 -1.11 4.38 8.95
CA TYR A 28 -1.24 3.07 9.59
C TYR A 28 0.13 2.60 10.10
N PRO A 29 0.25 2.20 11.37
CA PRO A 29 1.38 1.39 11.80
C PRO A 29 1.29 0.04 11.09
N THR A 30 2.39 -0.41 10.48
CA THR A 30 2.41 -1.65 9.72
C THR A 30 3.76 -2.35 9.88
N GLU A 31 3.71 -3.66 10.07
CA GLU A 31 4.88 -4.52 10.07
C GLU A 31 5.29 -4.87 8.64
N PHE A 32 6.59 -4.80 8.40
CA PHE A 32 7.23 -5.15 7.14
C PHE A 32 8.27 -6.24 7.38
N THR A 33 8.26 -7.26 6.54
CA THR A 33 9.31 -8.28 6.47
C THR A 33 9.95 -8.25 5.10
N THR A 34 11.26 -8.46 5.01
CA THR A 34 11.97 -8.57 3.71
C THR A 34 12.79 -9.83 3.69
N GLN A 35 12.70 -10.54 2.56
CA GLN A 35 13.54 -11.68 2.25
C GLN A 35 14.21 -11.42 0.90
N CYS A 36 15.52 -11.66 0.83
CA CYS A 36 16.30 -11.58 -0.39
C CYS A 36 16.93 -12.93 -0.70
N ASP A 37 16.92 -13.31 -1.97
CA ASP A 37 17.63 -14.48 -2.49
C ASP A 37 18.27 -14.16 -3.84
N VAL A 38 18.72 -15.19 -4.58
CA VAL A 38 19.37 -15.04 -5.88
C VAL A 38 18.46 -14.41 -6.96
N ASN A 39 17.15 -14.40 -6.77
CA ASN A 39 16.15 -13.83 -7.68
C ASN A 39 15.76 -12.39 -7.30
N GLY A 40 16.38 -11.82 -6.26
CA GLY A 40 16.14 -10.46 -5.80
C GLY A 40 15.48 -10.42 -4.43
N CYS A 41 14.85 -9.29 -4.11
CA CYS A 41 14.24 -9.07 -2.81
C CYS A 41 12.73 -8.92 -2.90
N VAL A 42 12.06 -9.54 -1.94
CA VAL A 42 10.61 -9.48 -1.74
C VAL A 42 10.35 -8.93 -0.34
N GLU A 43 9.44 -7.98 -0.27
CA GLU A 43 8.92 -7.42 0.97
C GLU A 43 7.44 -7.77 1.13
N ARG A 44 7.02 -8.04 2.36
CA ARG A 44 5.63 -8.29 2.72
C ARG A 44 5.17 -7.29 3.78
N MET A 45 4.08 -6.59 3.45
CA MET A 45 3.39 -5.64 4.29
C MET A 45 2.20 -6.34 4.95
N ASP A 46 2.19 -6.42 6.28
CA ASP A 46 1.07 -7.03 7.02
C ASP A 46 -0.21 -6.18 6.91
N LYS A 47 -1.34 -6.83 6.63
CA LYS A 47 -2.66 -6.18 6.50
C LYS A 47 -3.74 -6.86 7.34
N ARG A 48 -3.40 -7.70 8.32
CA ARG A 48 -4.39 -8.43 9.13
C ARG A 48 -5.39 -7.50 9.83
N ASP A 49 -4.90 -6.39 10.37
CA ASP A 49 -5.76 -5.38 11.00
C ASP A 49 -6.73 -4.74 10.01
N ASP A 50 -6.32 -4.58 8.75
CA ASP A 50 -7.17 -4.04 7.68
C ASP A 50 -8.22 -5.05 7.26
N GLN A 51 -7.84 -6.31 7.10
CA GLN A 51 -8.76 -7.38 6.79
C GLN A 51 -9.80 -7.60 7.89
N ALA A 52 -9.43 -7.43 9.16
CA ALA A 52 -10.38 -7.51 10.28
C ALA A 52 -11.52 -6.47 10.18
N ARG A 53 -11.27 -5.32 9.55
CA ARG A 53 -12.27 -4.27 9.29
C ARG A 53 -12.95 -4.41 7.93
N ASN A 54 -12.25 -4.99 6.97
CA ASN A 54 -12.71 -5.21 5.60
C ASN A 54 -12.34 -6.63 5.15
N PRO A 55 -13.24 -7.62 5.30
CA PRO A 55 -12.93 -9.01 4.95
C PRO A 55 -12.52 -9.24 3.49
N ALA A 56 -12.83 -8.30 2.58
CA ALA A 56 -12.40 -8.36 1.19
C ALA A 56 -10.96 -7.84 0.96
N ALA A 57 -10.33 -7.24 1.98
CA ALA A 57 -8.95 -6.81 1.91
C ALA A 57 -7.99 -8.02 1.97
N PRO A 58 -6.82 -7.94 1.32
CA PRO A 58 -5.81 -8.99 1.40
C PRO A 58 -5.16 -9.04 2.79
N LEU A 59 -4.64 -10.21 3.15
CA LEU A 59 -3.86 -10.41 4.39
C LEU A 59 -2.49 -9.73 4.36
N GLU A 60 -1.93 -9.59 3.16
CA GLU A 60 -0.63 -8.98 2.95
C GLU A 60 -0.55 -8.33 1.56
N PHE A 61 0.34 -7.36 1.41
CA PHE A 61 0.79 -6.90 0.10
C PHE A 61 2.25 -7.29 -0.11
N GLU A 62 2.54 -7.91 -1.26
CA GLU A 62 3.90 -8.22 -1.69
C GLU A 62 4.47 -7.08 -2.54
N TYR A 63 5.67 -6.62 -2.21
CA TYR A 63 6.44 -5.70 -3.02
C TYR A 63 7.74 -6.37 -3.47
N ARG A 64 8.14 -6.12 -4.72
CA ARG A 64 9.39 -6.60 -5.29
C ARG A 64 10.33 -5.44 -5.48
N TRP A 65 11.61 -5.66 -5.19
CA TRP A 65 12.63 -4.65 -5.47
C TRP A 65 12.94 -4.63 -6.96
N ASN A 66 12.69 -3.50 -7.60
CA ASN A 66 12.95 -3.27 -9.01
C ASN A 66 13.66 -1.93 -9.18
N SER A 67 14.88 -1.96 -9.71
CA SER A 67 15.62 -0.77 -10.17
C SER A 67 15.67 0.39 -9.16
N GLY A 68 15.90 0.10 -7.88
CA GLY A 68 16.00 1.12 -6.84
C GLY A 68 14.69 1.44 -6.10
N ARG A 69 13.60 0.69 -6.37
CA ARG A 69 12.28 0.93 -5.78
C ARG A 69 11.56 -0.36 -5.40
N TRP A 70 10.75 -0.31 -4.35
CA TRP A 70 9.76 -1.34 -4.04
C TRP A 70 8.48 -1.10 -4.85
N GLU A 71 8.06 -2.10 -5.61
CA GLU A 71 6.89 -2.02 -6.50
C GLU A 71 5.99 -3.23 -6.28
N THR A 72 4.68 -3.03 -6.34
CA THR A 72 3.69 -4.11 -6.24
C THR A 72 2.80 -4.12 -7.47
N THR A 73 2.42 -5.32 -7.92
CA THR A 73 1.34 -5.53 -8.88
C THR A 73 0.03 -5.93 -8.21
N GLY A 74 0.02 -5.98 -6.87
CA GLY A 74 -1.16 -6.31 -6.08
C GLY A 74 -2.28 -5.29 -6.34
N GLN A 75 -3.48 -5.79 -6.59
CA GLN A 75 -4.66 -4.94 -6.68
C GLN A 75 -4.95 -4.39 -5.29
N GLN A 76 -4.67 -3.10 -5.09
CA GLN A 76 -5.11 -2.42 -3.88
C GLN A 76 -6.60 -2.09 -4.04
N PRO A 77 -7.45 -2.40 -3.04
CA PRO A 77 -8.89 -2.22 -3.14
C PRO A 77 -9.31 -0.75 -2.98
N TYR A 78 -8.65 0.16 -3.67
CA TYR A 78 -9.06 1.56 -3.71
C TYR A 78 -10.23 1.74 -4.65
N LEU A 79 -11.18 2.57 -4.24
CA LEU A 79 -12.23 3.06 -5.11
C LEU A 79 -11.60 3.98 -6.16
N CYS A 80 -11.34 3.44 -7.34
CA CYS A 80 -10.86 4.21 -8.50
C CYS A 80 -12.02 4.93 -9.21
N LYS A 81 -12.98 5.47 -8.46
CA LYS A 81 -14.09 6.28 -8.97
C LYS A 81 -14.19 7.55 -8.14
N ARG A 82 -14.34 8.69 -8.82
CA ARG A 82 -14.66 9.97 -8.19
C ARG A 82 -16.05 9.89 -7.53
N THR A 83 -16.16 10.39 -6.31
CA THR A 83 -17.42 10.41 -5.54
C THR A 83 -17.91 11.83 -5.26
N ASP A 84 -17.25 12.85 -5.82
CA ASP A 84 -17.52 14.27 -5.64
C ASP A 84 -18.34 14.90 -6.79
N THR A 85 -19.06 14.08 -7.55
CA THR A 85 -19.97 14.49 -8.65
C THR A 85 -21.42 14.51 -8.23
#